data_AF-A0A8T4BIA6-F1
#
_entry.id   AF-A0A8T4BIA6-F1
#
_cell.length_a   1.000
_cell.length_b   1.000
_cell.length_c   1.000
_cell.angle_alpha   90.00
_cell.angle_beta   90.00
_cell.angle_gamma   90.00
#
_symmetry.space_group_name_H-M   'P 1'
#
loop_
_entity.id
_entity.type
_entity.pdbx_description
1 polymer ?
#
loop_
_entity_poly.entity_id
_entity_poly.type
_entity_poly.pdbx_seq_one_letter_code
_entity_poly.pdbx_strand_id
1 'polypeptide(L)'
;MKYIISVSKTYKHRGRFITHKPKTKKHWQIMYYDIDEDTEDLVLQSKFVNTLQAFYYKFKKYYKRKFVCTECGYVFEMLVKKRQHNIDVDCPNCEE
;
A
#
# COMPACT_ATOMS: atom_id res chain seq x y z
N MET A 1 12.42 0.71 -3.20
CA MET A 1 11.50 -0.43 -3.52
C MET A 1 10.06 0.04 -3.35
N LYS A 2 9.13 -0.32 -4.26
CA LYS A 2 7.75 0.22 -4.22
C LYS A 2 6.75 -0.69 -3.52
N TYR A 3 6.22 -0.25 -2.39
CA TYR A 3 5.15 -0.93 -1.67
C TYR A 3 3.79 -0.37 -2.09
N ILE A 4 3.11 -1.08 -3.00
CA ILE A 4 1.79 -0.65 -3.48
C ILE A 4 0.73 -0.87 -2.40
N ILE A 5 0.09 0.19 -1.94
CA ILE A 5 -0.90 0.13 -0.84
C ILE A 5 -2.32 0.18 -1.41
N SER A 6 -2.53 0.97 -2.46
CA SER A 6 -3.86 1.18 -3.03
C SER A 6 -3.82 1.32 -4.54
N VAL A 7 -4.84 0.76 -5.19
CA VAL A 7 -5.10 0.89 -6.62
C VAL A 7 -6.58 1.14 -6.80
N SER A 8 -6.94 2.36 -7.21
CA SER A 8 -8.34 2.79 -7.28
C SER A 8 -8.57 3.79 -8.42
N LYS A 9 -9.84 4.03 -8.77
CA LYS A 9 -10.21 5.07 -9.73
C LYS A 9 -10.52 6.37 -8.99
N THR A 10 -9.84 7.45 -9.33
CA THR A 10 -9.99 8.77 -8.71
C THR A 10 -10.10 9.87 -9.77
N TYR A 11 -10.56 11.05 -9.36
CA TYR A 11 -10.51 12.24 -10.20
C TYR A 11 -9.11 12.85 -10.18
N LYS A 12 -8.67 13.44 -11.30
CA LYS A 12 -7.35 14.08 -11.41
C LYS A 12 -7.21 15.27 -10.46
N HIS A 13 -8.19 16.18 -10.49
CA HIS A 13 -8.21 17.38 -9.66
C HIS A 13 -9.12 17.16 -8.46
N ARG A 14 -8.67 16.36 -7.51
CA ARG A 14 -9.37 16.23 -6.22
C ARG A 14 -8.79 17.22 -5.22
N GLY A 15 -9.63 17.75 -4.36
CA GLY A 15 -9.22 18.67 -3.30
C GLY A 15 -10.37 18.90 -2.33
N ARG A 16 -10.05 19.46 -1.17
CA ARG A 16 -11.08 19.95 -0.25
C ARG A 16 -11.85 21.04 -0.99
N PHE A 17 -13.18 20.96 -1.00
CA PHE A 17 -14.10 21.89 -1.68
C PHE A 17 -14.20 21.80 -3.21
N ILE A 18 -13.75 20.70 -3.83
CA ILE A 18 -13.97 20.45 -5.26
C ILE A 18 -15.09 19.42 -5.46
N THR A 19 -16.22 19.86 -6.03
CA THR A 19 -17.33 18.98 -6.42
C THR A 19 -17.24 18.64 -7.90
N HIS A 20 -17.16 17.35 -8.23
CA HIS A 20 -17.12 16.89 -9.62
C HIS A 20 -18.52 16.72 -10.20
N LYS A 21 -18.66 16.96 -11.50
CA LYS A 21 -19.89 16.62 -12.23
C LYS A 21 -20.05 15.09 -12.29
N PRO A 22 -21.29 14.56 -12.31
CA PRO A 22 -21.52 13.10 -12.35
C PRO A 22 -20.84 12.39 -13.53
N LYS A 23 -20.76 13.05 -14.69
CA LYS A 23 -20.17 12.52 -15.93
C LYS A 23 -18.64 12.68 -16.01
N THR A 24 -17.99 13.30 -15.02
CA THR A 24 -16.54 13.48 -15.05
C THR A 24 -15.84 12.11 -15.02
N LYS A 25 -14.88 11.89 -15.94
CA LYS A 25 -14.16 10.63 -16.04
C LYS A 25 -13.18 10.46 -14.87
N LYS A 26 -13.16 9.27 -14.28
CA LYS A 26 -12.16 8.86 -13.28
C LYS A 26 -11.00 8.14 -13.97
N HIS A 27 -9.81 8.29 -13.42
CA HIS A 27 -8.58 7.67 -13.89
C HIS A 27 -8.02 6.73 -12.83
N TRP A 28 -7.27 5.71 -13.26
CA TRP A 28 -6.60 4.82 -12.31
C TRP A 28 -5.45 5.55 -11.64
N GLN A 29 -5.39 5.45 -10.32
CA GLN A 29 -4.32 5.95 -9.50
C GLN A 29 -3.82 4.85 -8.57
N ILE A 30 -2.51 4.82 -8.42
CA ILE A 30 -1.82 4.02 -7.42
C ILE A 30 -1.30 4.92 -6.31
N MET A 31 -1.37 4.43 -5.08
CA MET A 31 -0.69 5.00 -3.90
C MET A 31 0.32 3.98 -3.42
N TYR A 32 1.55 4.40 -3.17
CA TYR A 32 2.63 3.51 -2.78
C TYR A 32 3.64 4.20 -1.87
N TYR A 33 4.33 3.43 -1.04
CA TYR A 33 5.55 3.91 -0.38
C TYR A 33 6.74 3.66 -1.31
N ASP A 34 7.59 4.67 -1.48
CA ASP A 34 8.95 4.50 -2.00
C ASP A 34 9.93 4.64 -0.83
N ILE A 35 11.05 3.94 -0.91
CA ILE A 35 12.15 4.09 0.06
C ILE A 35 13.05 5.18 -0.49
N ASP A 36 13.28 6.24 0.28
CA ASP A 36 14.26 7.25 -0.07
C ASP A 36 15.67 6.67 0.07
N GLU A 37 16.51 6.84 -0.94
CA GLU A 37 17.84 6.20 -1.00
C GLU A 37 18.80 6.80 0.04
N ASP A 38 18.57 8.05 0.45
CA ASP A 38 19.47 8.77 1.36
C ASP A 38 19.09 8.65 2.84
N THR A 39 17.80 8.48 3.14
CA THR A 39 17.25 8.51 4.52
C THR A 39 16.63 7.19 4.97
N GLU A 40 16.49 6.21 4.07
CA GLU A 40 15.79 4.94 4.30
C GLU A 40 14.30 5.09 4.73
N ASP A 41 13.76 6.31 4.68
CA ASP A 41 12.40 6.60 5.09
C ASP A 41 11.37 6.19 4.02
N LEU A 42 10.19 5.77 4.49
CA LEU A 42 9.06 5.40 3.64
C LEU A 42 8.23 6.63 3.26
N VAL A 43 8.45 7.15 2.05
CA VAL A 43 7.72 8.32 1.55
C VAL A 43 6.47 7.90 0.78
N LEU A 44 5.30 8.44 1.17
CA LEU A 44 4.04 8.18 0.48
C LEU A 44 3.97 8.94 -0.84
N GLN A 45 3.85 8.21 -1.95
CA GLN A 45 3.76 8.73 -3.29
C GLN A 45 2.46 8.31 -3.98
N SER A 46 2.08 9.07 -5.02
CA SER A 46 0.92 8.74 -5.85
C SER A 46 1.18 8.96 -7.33
N LYS A 47 0.62 8.08 -8.18
CA LYS A 47 0.79 8.16 -9.62
C LYS A 47 -0.47 7.74 -10.37
N PHE A 48 -0.83 8.48 -11.43
CA PHE A 48 -1.86 8.04 -12.37
C PHE A 48 -1.29 7.04 -13.37
N VAL A 49 -2.03 5.98 -13.63
CA VAL A 49 -1.60 4.85 -14.46
C VAL A 49 -2.67 4.49 -15.49
N ASN A 50 -2.27 3.75 -16.51
CA ASN A 50 -3.22 3.16 -17.46
C ASN A 50 -3.90 1.91 -16.88
N THR A 51 -4.87 1.35 -17.60
CA THR A 51 -5.67 0.20 -17.11
C THR A 51 -4.85 -1.07 -16.93
N LEU A 52 -3.90 -1.35 -17.83
CA LEU A 52 -3.04 -2.54 -17.75
C LEU A 52 -2.10 -2.48 -16.55
N GLN A 53 -1.46 -1.33 -16.33
CA GLN A 53 -0.65 -1.08 -15.15
C GLN A 53 -1.48 -1.18 -13.87
N ALA A 54 -2.70 -0.63 -13.84
CA ALA A 54 -3.59 -0.76 -12.69
C ALA A 54 -3.88 -2.23 -12.35
N PHE A 55 -4.12 -3.06 -13.38
CA PHE A 55 -4.32 -4.49 -13.18
C PHE A 55 -3.08 -5.16 -12.60
N TYR A 56 -1.90 -4.92 -13.18
CA TYR A 56 -0.62 -5.41 -12.67
C TYR A 56 -0.39 -5.04 -11.20
N TYR A 57 -0.61 -3.77 -10.84
CA TYR A 57 -0.41 -3.29 -9.47
C TYR A 57 -1.44 -3.85 -8.48
N LYS A 58 -2.65 -4.23 -8.91
CA LYS A 58 -3.61 -4.90 -8.02
C LYS A 58 -3.11 -6.27 -7.54
N PHE A 59 -2.37 -7.02 -8.36
CA PHE A 59 -1.77 -8.30 -7.94
C PHE A 59 -0.55 -8.10 -7.05
N LYS A 60 0.17 -6.98 -7.21
CA LYS A 60 1.33 -6.63 -6.38
C LYS A 60 0.99 -5.80 -5.13
N LYS A 61 -0.29 -5.62 -4.82
CA LYS A 61 -0.73 -4.84 -3.67
C LYS A 61 -0.36 -5.52 -2.36
N TYR A 62 0.22 -4.73 -1.46
CA TYR A 62 0.50 -5.04 -0.06
C TYR A 62 -0.68 -4.64 0.82
N TYR A 63 -0.80 -5.31 1.95
CA TYR A 63 -1.85 -5.13 2.93
C TYR A 63 -1.19 -4.99 4.30
N LYS A 64 -1.59 -3.97 5.05
CA LYS A 64 -1.23 -3.88 6.46
C LYS A 64 -2.03 -4.92 7.23
N ARG A 65 -1.35 -5.83 7.92
CA ARG A 65 -1.97 -6.81 8.80
C ARG A 65 -1.35 -6.72 10.19
N LYS A 66 -2.17 -7.02 11.20
CA LYS A 66 -1.74 -7.20 12.58
C LYS A 66 -1.38 -8.66 12.78
N PHE A 67 -0.22 -8.89 13.35
CA PHE A 67 0.27 -10.20 13.75
C PHE A 67 0.40 -10.22 15.27
N VAL A 68 0.23 -11.40 15.85
CA VAL A 68 0.43 -11.65 17.28
C VAL A 68 1.47 -12.74 17.38
N CYS A 69 2.55 -12.47 18.09
CA CYS A 69 3.56 -13.49 18.37
C CYS A 69 2.97 -14.52 19.33
N THR A 70 3.13 -15.80 19.01
CA THR A 70 2.66 -16.91 19.85
C THR A 70 3.55 -17.17 21.08
N GLU A 71 4.78 -16.66 21.08
CA GLU A 71 5.75 -16.87 22.18
C GLU A 71 5.67 -15.77 23.24
N CYS A 72 5.75 -14.50 22.84
CA CYS A 72 5.73 -13.36 23.79
C CYS A 72 4.38 -12.62 23.84
N GLY A 73 3.43 -12.95 22.95
CA GLY A 73 2.13 -12.27 22.89
C GLY A 73 2.18 -10.85 22.30
N TYR A 74 3.34 -10.38 21.84
CA TYR A 74 3.50 -9.05 21.27
C TYR A 74 2.69 -8.88 19.98
N VAL A 75 2.02 -7.73 19.85
CA VAL A 75 1.19 -7.40 18.68
C VAL A 75 1.91 -6.36 17.83
N PHE A 76 2.16 -6.69 16.57
CA PHE A 76 2.86 -5.80 15.65
C PHE A 76 2.18 -5.75 14.28
N GLU A 77 2.52 -4.73 13.50
CA GLU A 77 1.94 -4.48 12.18
C GLU A 77 2.98 -4.62 11.09
N MET A 78 2.64 -5.33 10.02
CA MET A 78 3.54 -5.53 8.87
C MET A 78 2.78 -5.44 7.54
N LEU A 79 3.50 -5.02 6.50
CA LEU A 79 3.00 -5.01 5.12
C LEU A 79 3.23 -6.37 4.46
N VAL A 80 2.16 -7.06 4.09
CA VAL A 80 2.22 -8.40 3.51
C VAL A 80 1.43 -8.52 2.21
N LYS A 81 1.80 -9.45 1.33
CA LYS A 81 1.04 -9.72 0.11
C LYS A 81 -0.21 -10.53 0.43
N LYS A 82 -1.28 -10.34 -0.36
CA LYS A 82 -2.63 -10.92 -0.10
C LYS A 82 -2.65 -12.44 0.10
N ARG A 83 -1.75 -13.18 -0.57
CA ARG A 83 -1.81 -14.65 -0.71
C ARG A 83 -0.62 -15.40 -0.09
N GLN A 84 0.15 -14.75 0.77
CA GLN A 84 1.13 -15.51 1.54
C GLN A 84 0.41 -16.11 2.75
N HIS A 85 0.22 -17.44 2.70
CA HIS A 85 -0.38 -18.23 3.76
C HIS A 85 0.64 -18.64 4.82
N ASN A 86 1.90 -18.82 4.40
CA ASN A 86 3.03 -19.11 5.27
C ASN A 86 3.94 -17.90 5.23
N ILE A 87 3.71 -16.96 6.13
CA ILE A 87 4.68 -15.90 6.36
C ILE A 87 5.32 -16.28 7.69
N ASP A 88 6.51 -16.84 7.60
CA ASP A 88 7.41 -16.92 8.74
C ASP A 88 7.80 -15.47 9.02
N VAL A 89 7.08 -14.85 9.94
CA VAL A 89 7.33 -13.47 10.36
C VAL A 89 8.06 -13.55 11.68
N ASP A 90 9.32 -13.14 11.67
CA ASP A 90 10.10 -13.04 12.90
C ASP A 90 9.47 -11.98 13.80
N CYS A 91 9.32 -12.33 15.07
CA CYS A 91 8.76 -11.43 16.05
C CYS A 91 9.82 -10.39 16.42
N PRO A 92 9.58 -9.09 16.20
CA PRO A 92 10.56 -8.06 16.50
C PRO A 92 10.86 -7.91 18.01
N ASN A 93 10.11 -8.60 18.87
CA ASN A 93 10.24 -8.56 20.32
C ASN A 93 10.79 -9.86 20.94
N CYS A 94 10.90 -10.96 20.17
CA CYS A 94 11.52 -12.19 20.69
C CYS A 94 13.04 -12.25 20.43
N GLU A 95 13.55 -11.36 19.59
CA GLU A 95 14.96 -11.27 19.22
C GLU A 95 15.73 -10.21 20.06
N GLU A 96 15.09 -9.66 21.10
CA GLU A 96 15.72 -8.85 22.17
C GLU A 96 15.87 -9.65 23.47
#